data_AF-A0A6L6VDT6-F1
#
_entry.id   AF-A0A6L6VDT6-F1
#
_cell.length_a   1.000
_cell.length_b   1.000
_cell.length_c   1.000
_cell.angle_alpha   90.00
_cell.angle_beta   90.00
_cell.angle_gamma   90.00
#
_symmetry.space_group_name_H-M   'P 1'
#
loop_
_entity.id
_entity.type
_entity.pdbx_description
1 polymer ?
#
loop_
_entity_poly.entity_id
_entity_poly.type
_entity_poly.pdbx_seq_one_letter_code
_entity_poly.pdbx_strand_id
1 'polypeptide(L)'
;MSAVVSIETPSAVFIITDGAVYNRDNILTRVERKVDVSDRVPVAVATRGGREIGKYAASKIIGAVEEFGFDAAMSWLGGQLHKFADNDPASKFEATIAGISETHGPRRLAFRSDAEPVALEHHGLACTFATSDAGLTDMGLRLRYQFEGWESYLRDIAVPMMEFYRRAPIAGSAGEVFDTPAHLVGGQVDLTIVTSKGVTVETIHRWDDKIDQRIEPFSERRTIQTFPGMSRQQRRAAERAKRMSA
;
A
#
# COMPACT_ATOMS: atom_id res chain seq x y z
N MET A 1 -10.75 0.52 5.43
CA MET A 1 -10.21 1.00 4.13
C MET A 1 -8.79 1.59 4.16
N SER A 2 -7.82 0.86 3.59
CA SER A 2 -6.46 1.33 3.31
C SER A 2 -6.27 1.45 1.80
N ALA A 3 -5.33 2.30 1.37
CA ALA A 3 -4.86 2.30 -0.01
C ALA A 3 -3.62 1.39 -0.12
N VAL A 4 -3.70 0.43 -1.04
CA VAL A 4 -2.63 -0.52 -1.36
C VAL A 4 -2.58 -0.61 -2.88
N VAL A 5 -1.53 -0.07 -3.48
CA VAL A 5 -1.25 -0.19 -4.92
C VAL A 5 -0.11 -1.19 -5.09
N SER A 6 -0.23 -2.11 -6.04
CA SER A 6 0.84 -3.08 -6.31
C SER A 6 1.09 -3.23 -7.81
N ILE A 7 2.35 -3.22 -8.20
CA ILE A 7 2.79 -3.18 -9.60
C ILE A 7 3.83 -4.27 -9.82
N GLU A 8 3.56 -5.17 -10.77
CA GLU A 8 4.50 -6.19 -11.22
C GLU A 8 5.28 -5.65 -12.43
N THR A 9 6.59 -5.89 -12.44
CA THR A 9 7.50 -5.51 -13.52
C THR A 9 8.42 -6.69 -13.85
N PRO A 10 9.16 -6.69 -14.96
CA PRO A 10 10.03 -7.81 -15.31
C PRO A 10 11.12 -8.15 -14.27
N SER A 11 11.48 -7.22 -13.37
CA SER A 11 12.58 -7.40 -12.40
C SER A 11 12.19 -7.22 -10.93
N ALA A 12 10.99 -6.71 -10.66
CA ALA A 12 10.56 -6.40 -9.29
C ALA A 12 9.04 -6.33 -9.16
N VAL A 13 8.57 -6.46 -7.92
CA VAL A 13 7.21 -6.08 -7.53
C VAL A 13 7.28 -4.88 -6.59
N PHE A 14 6.46 -3.88 -6.84
CA PHE A 14 6.35 -2.68 -6.02
C PHE A 14 5.03 -2.71 -5.26
N ILE A 15 5.05 -2.32 -3.99
CA ILE A 15 3.84 -2.05 -3.20
C ILE A 15 3.90 -0.64 -2.65
N ILE A 16 2.86 0.15 -2.86
CA ILE A 16 2.71 1.49 -2.31
C ILE A 16 1.52 1.45 -1.35
N THR A 17 1.74 1.83 -0.09
CA THR A 17 0.70 1.82 0.94
C THR A 17 0.63 3.14 1.68
N ASP A 18 -0.56 3.47 2.18
CA ASP A 18 -0.70 4.49 3.21
C ASP A 18 -0.40 3.91 4.61
N GLY A 19 -0.29 4.76 5.64
CA GLY A 19 -0.02 4.31 7.00
C GLY A 19 -1.12 4.59 8.02
N ALA A 20 -2.27 5.12 7.62
CA ALA A 20 -3.31 5.51 8.55
C ALA A 20 -4.01 4.29 9.18
N VAL A 21 -4.19 4.32 10.50
CA VAL A 21 -5.03 3.39 11.25
C VAL A 21 -6.05 4.17 12.04
N TYR A 22 -7.32 3.81 11.91
CA TYR A 22 -8.42 4.51 12.57
C TYR A 22 -9.36 3.57 13.33
N ASN A 23 -10.17 4.16 14.20
CA ASN A 23 -11.27 3.48 14.88
C ASN A 23 -12.55 3.50 14.02
N ARG A 24 -13.67 3.02 14.58
CA ARG A 24 -14.97 2.98 13.89
C ARG A 24 -15.55 4.36 13.55
N ASP A 25 -15.10 5.41 14.23
CA ASP A 25 -15.53 6.79 14.02
C ASP A 25 -14.63 7.54 13.02
N ASN A 26 -13.77 6.81 12.31
CA ASN A 26 -12.78 7.32 11.35
C ASN A 26 -11.76 8.29 11.98
N ILE A 27 -11.52 8.17 13.28
CA ILE A 27 -10.49 8.93 13.99
C ILE A 27 -9.16 8.21 13.86
N LEU A 28 -8.13 8.93 13.39
CA LEU A 28 -6.77 8.41 13.27
C LEU A 28 -6.21 8.08 14.66
N THR A 29 -5.94 6.81 14.91
CA THR A 29 -5.41 6.32 16.20
C THR A 29 -3.90 6.15 16.19
N ARG A 30 -3.30 5.85 15.04
CA ARG A 30 -1.85 5.74 14.85
C ARG A 30 -1.47 5.76 13.37
N VAL A 31 -0.18 5.96 13.12
CA VAL A 31 0.45 5.80 11.81
C VAL A 31 1.45 4.66 11.87
N GLU A 32 1.25 3.61 11.07
CA GLU A 32 2.12 2.44 11.04
C GLU A 32 2.26 1.88 9.62
N ARG A 33 3.29 1.05 9.41
CA ARG A 33 3.47 0.31 8.14
C ARG A 33 2.38 -0.75 7.99
N LYS A 34 1.89 -0.93 6.76
CA LYS A 34 0.88 -1.94 6.41
C LYS A 34 1.44 -3.13 5.64
N VAL A 35 2.77 -3.20 5.54
CA VAL A 35 3.50 -4.25 4.84
C VAL A 35 4.37 -4.99 5.85
N ASP A 36 4.16 -6.29 5.92
CA ASP A 36 5.04 -7.23 6.60
C ASP A 36 6.01 -7.84 5.57
N VAL A 37 7.27 -8.06 5.95
CA VAL A 37 8.33 -8.55 5.05
C VAL A 37 9.12 -9.67 5.70
N SER A 38 9.74 -10.53 4.88
CA SER A 38 10.76 -11.47 5.36
C SER A 38 12.15 -10.85 5.31
N ASP A 39 12.97 -11.15 6.33
CA ASP A 39 14.40 -10.85 6.33
C ASP A 39 15.25 -11.93 5.64
N ARG A 40 14.62 -13.04 5.22
CA ARG A 40 15.32 -14.25 4.72
C ARG A 40 15.08 -14.51 3.24
N VAL A 41 13.87 -14.23 2.75
CA VAL A 41 13.47 -14.49 1.36
C VAL A 41 12.78 -13.26 0.77
N PRO A 42 12.80 -13.04 -0.56
CA PRO A 42 12.25 -11.84 -1.17
C PRO A 42 10.71 -11.92 -1.24
N VAL A 43 10.04 -11.66 -0.12
CA VAL A 43 8.58 -11.65 0.00
C VAL A 43 8.08 -10.51 0.89
N ALA A 44 6.99 -9.89 0.46
CA ALA A 44 6.25 -8.87 1.21
C ALA A 44 4.75 -9.16 1.14
N VAL A 45 4.03 -8.90 2.24
CA VAL A 45 2.58 -9.02 2.30
C VAL A 45 2.00 -7.73 2.85
N ALA A 46 1.17 -7.07 2.05
CA ALA A 46 0.38 -5.93 2.49
C ALA A 46 -1.04 -6.38 2.82
N THR A 47 -1.60 -5.90 3.93
CA THR A 47 -2.98 -6.24 4.31
C THR A 47 -3.84 -5.01 4.57
N ARG A 48 -5.15 -5.15 4.33
CA ARG A 48 -6.16 -4.15 4.70
C ARG A 48 -7.43 -4.83 5.21
N GLY A 49 -8.18 -4.14 6.06
CA GLY A 49 -9.36 -4.70 6.74
C GLY A 49 -9.04 -5.08 8.18
N GLY A 50 -9.53 -6.24 8.65
CA GLY A 50 -9.29 -6.75 9.99
C GLY A 50 -7.79 -6.88 10.27
N ARG A 51 -7.25 -6.02 11.14
CA ARG A 51 -5.80 -5.91 11.36
C ARG A 51 -5.19 -7.19 11.94
N GLU A 52 -5.81 -7.74 12.99
CA GLU A 52 -5.24 -8.88 13.72
C GLU A 52 -5.25 -10.14 12.83
N ILE A 53 -6.34 -10.37 12.10
CA ILE A 53 -6.42 -11.47 11.12
C ILE A 53 -5.48 -11.22 9.93
N GLY A 54 -5.36 -9.98 9.45
CA GLY A 54 -4.43 -9.61 8.39
C GLY A 54 -2.97 -9.88 8.77
N LYS A 55 -2.54 -9.48 9.98
CA LYS A 55 -1.21 -9.77 10.51
C LYS A 55 -0.96 -11.26 10.68
N TYR A 56 -1.95 -11.99 11.18
CA TYR A 56 -1.88 -13.44 11.29
C TYR A 56 -1.69 -14.09 9.90
N ALA A 57 -2.49 -13.70 8.91
CA ALA A 57 -2.38 -14.20 7.54
C ALA A 57 -1.03 -13.85 6.92
N ALA A 58 -0.56 -12.60 7.04
CA ALA A 58 0.75 -12.17 6.54
C ALA A 58 1.88 -13.00 7.14
N SER A 59 1.89 -13.21 8.46
CA SER A 59 2.87 -14.05 9.14
C SER A 59 2.86 -15.50 8.64
N LYS A 60 1.68 -16.09 8.41
CA LYS A 60 1.56 -17.46 7.88
C LYS A 60 2.04 -17.57 6.44
N ILE A 61 1.72 -16.58 5.60
CA ILE A 61 2.16 -16.53 4.21
C ILE A 61 3.68 -16.40 4.15
N ILE A 62 4.26 -15.46 4.89
CA ILE A 62 5.71 -15.26 4.94
C ILE A 62 6.41 -16.52 5.44
N GLY A 63 5.93 -17.12 6.54
CA GLY A 63 6.50 -18.36 7.08
C GLY A 63 6.46 -19.51 6.08
N ALA A 64 5.37 -19.67 5.33
CA ALA A 64 5.27 -20.69 4.29
C ALA A 64 6.27 -20.44 3.14
N VAL A 65 6.46 -19.19 2.72
CA VAL A 65 7.44 -18.85 1.66
C VAL A 65 8.88 -19.08 2.15
N GLU A 66 9.18 -18.77 3.41
CA GLU A 66 10.49 -19.07 4.02
C GLU A 66 10.77 -20.57 4.10
N GLU A 67 9.74 -21.39 4.32
CA GLU A 67 9.88 -22.84 4.50
C GLU A 67 9.94 -23.59 3.16
N PHE A 68 9.08 -23.21 2.20
CA PHE A 68 8.83 -24.00 1.00
C PHE A 68 9.27 -23.32 -0.31
N GLY A 69 9.65 -22.05 -0.29
CA GLY A 69 9.79 -21.23 -1.49
C GLY A 69 8.46 -20.64 -1.96
N PHE A 70 8.51 -19.69 -2.89
CA PHE A 70 7.35 -18.89 -3.27
C PHE A 70 6.28 -19.72 -3.98
N ASP A 71 6.65 -20.47 -5.02
CA ASP A 71 5.69 -21.23 -5.83
C ASP A 71 4.95 -22.31 -5.01
N ALA A 72 5.70 -23.07 -4.20
CA ALA A 72 5.12 -24.11 -3.35
C ALA A 72 4.21 -23.51 -2.26
N ALA A 73 4.62 -22.38 -1.65
CA ALA A 73 3.80 -21.69 -0.66
C ALA A 73 2.50 -21.14 -1.26
N MET A 74 2.52 -20.58 -2.48
CA MET A 74 1.32 -20.09 -3.16
C MET A 74 0.38 -21.24 -3.55
N SER A 75 0.93 -22.37 -4.01
CA SER A 75 0.15 -23.58 -4.28
C SER A 75 -0.54 -24.09 -3.00
N TRP A 76 0.22 -24.19 -1.90
CA TRP A 76 -0.32 -24.56 -0.59
C TRP A 76 -1.42 -23.59 -0.14
N LEU A 77 -1.15 -22.28 -0.20
CA LEU A 77 -2.09 -21.23 0.19
C LEU A 77 -3.39 -21.31 -0.62
N GLY A 78 -3.30 -21.54 -1.93
CA GLY A 78 -4.46 -21.74 -2.80
C GLY A 78 -5.38 -22.86 -2.29
N GLY A 79 -4.81 -23.96 -1.79
CA GLY A 79 -5.57 -25.05 -1.15
C GLY A 79 -6.15 -24.71 0.22
N GLN A 80 -5.67 -23.66 0.89
CA GLN A 80 -6.12 -23.23 2.23
C GLN A 80 -7.05 -22.01 2.21
N LEU A 81 -7.25 -21.35 1.06
CA LEU A 81 -7.98 -20.08 0.98
C LEU A 81 -9.40 -20.13 1.57
N HIS A 82 -10.10 -21.24 1.42
CA HIS A 82 -11.43 -21.45 2.00
C HIS A 82 -11.47 -21.27 3.53
N LYS A 83 -10.34 -21.46 4.23
CA LYS A 83 -10.24 -21.26 5.68
C LYS A 83 -10.21 -19.78 6.08
N PHE A 84 -9.90 -18.91 5.12
CA PHE A 84 -9.96 -17.46 5.27
C PHE A 84 -11.25 -16.87 4.71
N ALA A 85 -12.16 -17.70 4.17
CA ALA A 85 -13.44 -17.21 3.68
C ALA A 85 -14.26 -16.69 4.86
N ASP A 86 -14.52 -15.38 4.85
CA ASP A 86 -15.28 -14.72 5.90
C ASP A 86 -15.97 -13.48 5.35
N ASN A 87 -17.28 -13.44 5.57
CA ASN A 87 -18.17 -12.36 5.16
C ASN A 87 -18.50 -11.42 6.32
N ASP A 88 -18.07 -11.71 7.55
CA ASP A 88 -18.24 -10.78 8.67
C ASP A 88 -17.40 -9.51 8.41
N PRO A 89 -18.03 -8.30 8.37
CA PRO A 89 -17.32 -7.05 8.18
C PRO A 89 -16.19 -6.78 9.18
N ALA A 90 -16.24 -7.37 10.38
CA ALA A 90 -15.22 -7.19 11.42
C ALA A 90 -13.95 -8.02 11.18
N SER A 91 -14.07 -9.15 10.49
CA SER A 91 -12.98 -10.10 10.22
C SER A 91 -12.58 -10.14 8.74
N LYS A 92 -13.33 -9.49 7.85
CA LYS A 92 -12.93 -9.42 6.43
C LYS A 92 -11.58 -8.72 6.26
N PHE A 93 -10.77 -9.26 5.37
CA PHE A 93 -9.49 -8.66 5.00
C PHE A 93 -9.13 -8.96 3.54
N GLU A 94 -8.21 -8.16 3.03
CA GLU A 94 -7.58 -8.37 1.73
C GLU A 94 -6.07 -8.43 1.95
N ALA A 95 -5.42 -9.38 1.29
CA ALA A 95 -3.98 -9.53 1.28
C ALA A 95 -3.45 -9.35 -0.14
N THR A 96 -2.42 -8.52 -0.28
CA THR A 96 -1.59 -8.39 -1.48
C THR A 96 -0.23 -8.98 -1.18
N ILE A 97 0.15 -9.98 -1.96
CA ILE A 97 1.38 -10.75 -1.79
C ILE A 97 2.31 -10.40 -2.96
N ALA A 98 3.52 -9.95 -2.65
CA ALA A 98 4.58 -9.69 -3.61
C ALA A 98 5.76 -10.60 -3.30
N GLY A 99 6.26 -11.30 -4.31
CA GLY A 99 7.45 -12.12 -4.15
C GLY A 99 8.14 -12.44 -5.46
N ILE A 100 9.15 -13.30 -5.37
CA ILE A 100 9.92 -13.78 -6.52
C ILE A 100 9.65 -15.28 -6.65
N SER A 101 8.81 -15.61 -7.63
CA SER A 101 8.56 -16.98 -8.08
C SER A 101 9.83 -17.56 -8.70
N GLU A 102 10.15 -18.79 -8.30
CA GLU A 102 11.24 -19.56 -8.87
C GLU A 102 11.01 -19.85 -10.35
N THR A 103 9.75 -20.04 -10.76
CA THR A 103 9.37 -20.39 -12.13
C THR A 103 9.08 -19.16 -12.99
N HIS A 104 8.51 -18.10 -12.42
CA HIS A 104 7.95 -16.98 -13.17
C HIS A 104 8.64 -15.63 -12.89
N GLY A 105 9.62 -15.58 -11.97
CA GLY A 105 10.25 -14.32 -11.57
C GLY A 105 9.34 -13.47 -10.67
N PRO A 106 9.38 -12.13 -10.76
CA PRO A 106 8.54 -11.26 -9.92
C PRO A 106 7.05 -11.58 -10.08
N ARG A 107 6.34 -11.81 -8.97
CA ARG A 107 4.92 -12.14 -8.96
C ARG A 107 4.14 -11.38 -7.90
N ARG A 108 2.99 -10.87 -8.31
CA ARG A 108 2.03 -10.15 -7.49
C ARG A 108 0.70 -10.91 -7.48
N LEU A 109 0.30 -11.35 -6.30
CA LEU A 109 -0.97 -12.05 -6.08
C LEU A 109 -1.82 -11.29 -5.08
N ALA A 110 -3.13 -11.47 -5.15
CA ALA A 110 -4.05 -10.91 -4.15
C ALA A 110 -5.25 -11.84 -3.96
N PHE A 111 -5.82 -11.79 -2.76
CA PHE A 111 -7.10 -12.41 -2.46
C PHE A 111 -7.87 -11.58 -1.42
N ARG A 112 -9.19 -11.78 -1.39
CA ARG A 112 -10.11 -11.19 -0.42
C ARG A 112 -10.86 -12.29 0.31
N SER A 113 -10.99 -12.17 1.63
CA SER A 113 -11.73 -13.13 2.46
C SER A 113 -13.22 -13.18 2.11
N ASP A 114 -13.77 -12.08 1.61
CA ASP A 114 -15.20 -11.90 1.28
C ASP A 114 -15.49 -12.13 -0.23
N ALA A 115 -14.55 -12.73 -0.97
CA ALA A 115 -14.75 -13.07 -2.37
C ALA A 115 -15.42 -14.44 -2.56
N GLU A 116 -16.22 -14.57 -3.61
CA GLU A 116 -16.94 -15.79 -3.96
C GLU A 116 -16.62 -16.17 -5.42
N PRO A 117 -15.79 -17.22 -5.68
CA PRO A 117 -14.99 -17.96 -4.71
C PRO A 117 -13.76 -17.16 -4.23
N VAL A 118 -13.26 -17.48 -3.04
CA VAL A 118 -11.95 -17.00 -2.58
C VAL A 118 -10.87 -17.65 -3.45
N ALA A 119 -10.13 -16.84 -4.21
CA ALA A 119 -9.08 -17.29 -5.11
C ALA A 119 -7.83 -16.40 -5.01
N LEU A 120 -6.66 -17.01 -5.23
CA LEU A 120 -5.43 -16.29 -5.55
C LEU A 120 -5.59 -15.78 -6.98
N GLU A 121 -5.19 -14.55 -7.23
CA GLU A 121 -5.50 -13.81 -8.47
C GLU A 121 -6.94 -13.27 -8.50
N HIS A 122 -7.41 -12.76 -7.37
CA HIS A 122 -8.52 -11.82 -7.44
C HIS A 122 -8.06 -10.58 -8.22
N HIS A 123 -8.84 -10.14 -9.22
CA HIS A 123 -8.68 -8.83 -9.87
C HIS A 123 -8.97 -7.64 -8.91
N GLY A 124 -8.73 -7.85 -7.62
CA GLY A 124 -9.27 -7.10 -6.49
C GLY A 124 -8.91 -5.63 -6.54
N LEU A 125 -9.78 -4.87 -5.88
CA LEU A 125 -9.79 -3.42 -5.73
C LEU A 125 -8.48 -2.82 -5.19
N ALA A 126 -7.46 -3.61 -4.84
CA ALA A 126 -6.06 -3.18 -4.78
C ALA A 126 -5.53 -2.80 -6.18
N CYS A 127 -6.13 -1.74 -6.73
CA CYS A 127 -5.58 -0.79 -7.68
C CYS A 127 -5.22 -1.30 -9.09
N THR A 128 -5.92 -2.31 -9.61
CA THR A 128 -5.74 -2.79 -11.00
C THR A 128 -5.98 -1.70 -12.07
N PHE A 129 -6.86 -0.73 -11.82
CA PHE A 129 -7.07 0.40 -12.74
C PHE A 129 -6.05 1.53 -12.56
N ALA A 130 -5.48 1.70 -11.36
CA ALA A 130 -4.61 2.82 -11.00
C ALA A 130 -3.29 2.85 -11.78
N THR A 131 -2.91 1.71 -12.34
CA THR A 131 -1.63 1.52 -13.02
C THR A 131 -1.82 1.30 -14.51
N SER A 132 -3.08 1.28 -14.98
CA SER A 132 -3.38 1.38 -16.41
C SER A 132 -3.08 2.79 -16.90
N ASP A 133 -2.69 2.94 -18.17
CA ASP A 133 -2.46 4.27 -18.76
C ASP A 133 -3.69 5.18 -18.64
N ALA A 134 -4.89 4.61 -18.79
CA ALA A 134 -6.14 5.33 -18.61
C ALA A 134 -6.33 5.81 -17.16
N GLY A 135 -6.19 4.92 -16.18
CA GLY A 135 -6.33 5.30 -14.76
C GLY A 135 -5.26 6.27 -14.28
N LEU A 136 -4.01 6.15 -14.77
CA LEU A 136 -2.96 7.13 -14.50
C LEU A 136 -3.32 8.50 -15.08
N THR A 137 -3.84 8.54 -16.31
CA THR A 137 -4.28 9.77 -16.96
C THR A 137 -5.45 10.42 -16.22
N ASP A 138 -6.43 9.63 -15.77
CA ASP A 138 -7.58 10.10 -14.98
C ASP A 138 -7.15 10.70 -13.64
N MET A 139 -6.05 10.20 -13.06
CA MET A 139 -5.41 10.77 -11.86
C MET A 139 -4.56 12.01 -12.15
N GLY A 140 -4.40 12.40 -13.42
CA GLY A 140 -3.50 13.48 -13.85
C GLY A 140 -2.02 13.13 -13.72
N LEU A 141 -1.67 11.84 -13.70
CA LEU A 141 -0.31 11.34 -13.59
C LEU A 141 0.30 11.17 -14.98
N ARG A 142 1.59 11.48 -15.09
CA ARG A 142 2.33 11.24 -16.34
C ARG A 142 2.49 9.73 -16.56
N LEU A 143 2.50 9.32 -17.82
CA LEU A 143 2.89 7.97 -18.20
C LEU A 143 4.42 7.78 -18.10
N ARG A 144 4.84 6.52 -17.98
CA ARG A 144 6.26 6.16 -17.95
C ARG A 144 6.89 6.31 -19.33
N TYR A 145 8.07 6.89 -19.41
CA TYR A 145 8.84 6.87 -20.67
C TYR A 145 9.49 5.51 -20.90
N GLN A 146 9.66 5.10 -22.16
CA GLN A 146 10.18 3.77 -22.51
C GLN A 146 11.52 3.43 -21.86
N PHE A 147 12.42 4.42 -21.72
CA PHE A 147 13.77 4.24 -21.17
C PHE A 147 13.88 4.58 -19.69
N GLU A 148 12.76 4.93 -19.06
CA GLU A 148 12.73 5.27 -17.64
C GLU A 148 12.69 4.01 -16.78
N GLY A 149 13.59 3.95 -15.80
CA GLY A 149 13.60 2.87 -14.81
C GLY A 149 12.31 2.87 -13.98
N TRP A 150 11.74 1.68 -13.79
CA TRP A 150 10.49 1.50 -13.03
C TRP A 150 10.56 2.10 -11.62
N GLU A 151 11.65 1.90 -10.90
CA GLU A 151 11.79 2.46 -9.54
C GLU A 151 11.75 4.00 -9.55
N SER A 152 12.50 4.65 -10.45
CA SER A 152 12.51 6.11 -10.58
C SER A 152 11.11 6.63 -10.90
N TYR A 153 10.47 6.03 -11.90
CA TYR A 153 9.10 6.37 -12.30
C TYR A 153 8.11 6.27 -11.14
N LEU A 154 8.11 5.13 -10.44
CA LEU A 154 7.16 4.89 -9.35
C LEU A 154 7.42 5.77 -8.14
N ARG A 155 8.67 6.10 -7.84
CA ARG A 155 8.99 7.09 -6.79
C ARG A 155 8.41 8.46 -7.12
N ASP A 156 8.48 8.88 -8.38
CA ASP A 156 7.95 10.16 -8.82
C ASP A 156 6.41 10.22 -8.71
N ILE A 157 5.72 9.14 -9.11
CA ILE A 157 4.25 9.14 -9.15
C ILE A 157 3.58 8.63 -7.87
N ALA A 158 4.29 7.93 -6.97
CA ALA A 158 3.69 7.31 -5.79
C ALA A 158 3.00 8.33 -4.88
N VAL A 159 3.65 9.47 -4.60
CA VAL A 159 3.05 10.50 -3.74
C VAL A 159 1.84 11.15 -4.40
N PRO A 160 1.91 11.67 -5.65
CA PRO A 160 0.73 12.17 -6.37
C PRO A 160 -0.42 11.16 -6.46
N MET A 161 -0.11 9.88 -6.71
CA MET A 161 -1.11 8.81 -6.75
C MET A 161 -1.79 8.62 -5.39
N MET A 162 -1.02 8.61 -4.30
CA MET A 162 -1.59 8.48 -2.95
C MET A 162 -2.35 9.74 -2.51
N GLU A 163 -1.98 10.92 -3.01
CA GLU A 163 -2.74 12.16 -2.85
C GLU A 163 -4.11 12.09 -3.54
N PHE A 164 -4.17 11.51 -4.74
CA PHE A 164 -5.45 11.25 -5.42
C PHE A 164 -6.35 10.37 -4.54
N TYR A 165 -5.83 9.27 -4.02
CA TYR A 165 -6.57 8.39 -3.10
C TYR A 165 -6.95 9.06 -1.79
N ARG A 166 -6.09 9.91 -1.26
CA ARG A 166 -6.32 10.70 -0.05
C ARG A 166 -7.48 11.68 -0.19
N ARG A 167 -7.64 12.28 -1.37
CA ARG A 167 -8.74 13.22 -1.66
C ARG A 167 -10.05 12.52 -1.98
N ALA A 168 -10.04 11.25 -2.36
CA ALA A 168 -11.25 10.51 -2.64
C ALA A 168 -12.07 10.29 -1.36
N PRO A 169 -13.32 10.77 -1.29
CA PRO A 169 -14.20 10.47 -0.18
C PRO A 169 -14.70 9.03 -0.29
N ILE A 170 -14.76 8.34 0.84
CA ILE A 170 -15.29 6.98 0.93
C ILE A 170 -16.67 7.06 1.58
N ALA A 171 -17.68 6.57 0.87
CA ALA A 171 -19.01 6.39 1.43
C ALA A 171 -19.03 5.21 2.41
N GLY A 172 -19.93 5.27 3.40
CA GLY A 172 -20.14 4.16 4.33
C GLY A 172 -20.57 2.92 3.58
N SER A 173 -19.96 1.77 3.92
CA SER A 173 -20.46 0.48 3.46
C SER A 173 -21.62 0.01 4.36
N ALA A 174 -22.43 -0.95 3.88
CA ALA A 174 -23.54 -1.49 4.67
C ALA A 174 -23.03 -2.02 6.03
N GLY A 175 -23.54 -1.46 7.12
CA GLY A 175 -23.08 -1.76 8.49
C GLY A 175 -22.10 -0.74 9.08
N GLU A 176 -21.59 0.20 8.29
CA GLU A 176 -20.82 1.36 8.76
C GLU A 176 -21.72 2.60 8.80
N VAL A 177 -21.81 3.25 9.96
CA VAL A 177 -22.54 4.51 10.10
C VAL A 177 -21.55 5.65 9.92
N PHE A 178 -21.50 6.21 8.71
CA PHE A 178 -20.76 7.45 8.45
C PHE A 178 -21.77 8.59 8.33
N ASP A 179 -21.76 9.52 9.28
CA ASP A 179 -22.58 10.74 9.19
C ASP A 179 -22.19 11.62 7.97
N THR A 180 -20.94 11.48 7.50
CA THR A 180 -20.38 12.17 6.34
C THR A 180 -19.35 11.27 5.65
N PRO A 181 -19.18 11.36 4.31
CA PRO A 181 -18.09 10.67 3.63
C PRO A 181 -16.73 10.91 4.30
N ALA A 182 -15.92 9.87 4.44
CA ALA A 182 -14.67 9.92 5.19
C ALA A 182 -13.47 9.84 4.25
N HIS A 183 -12.38 10.52 4.62
CA HIS A 183 -11.07 10.37 3.98
C HIS A 183 -10.22 9.45 4.86
N LEU A 184 -9.78 8.31 4.32
CA LEU A 184 -9.17 7.24 5.12
C LEU A 184 -7.71 6.94 4.77
N VAL A 185 -7.17 7.61 3.75
CA VAL A 185 -5.79 7.45 3.29
C VAL A 185 -4.93 8.57 3.86
N GLY A 186 -3.92 8.21 4.65
CA GLY A 186 -3.09 9.21 5.33
C GLY A 186 -1.92 8.66 6.13
N GLY A 187 -1.40 9.50 7.03
CA GLY A 187 -0.24 9.26 7.88
C GLY A 187 1.09 9.31 7.11
N GLN A 188 1.35 8.32 6.27
CA GLN A 188 2.57 8.22 5.49
C GLN A 188 2.35 7.46 4.18
N VAL A 189 3.27 7.61 3.22
CA VAL A 189 3.37 6.75 2.04
C VAL A 189 4.61 5.90 2.19
N ASP A 190 4.42 4.58 2.22
CA ASP A 190 5.49 3.60 2.18
C ASP A 190 5.60 2.99 0.78
N LEU A 191 6.81 2.95 0.25
CA LEU A 191 7.19 2.24 -0.96
C LEU A 191 7.97 0.99 -0.57
N THR A 192 7.42 -0.18 -0.91
CA THR A 192 8.08 -1.47 -0.78
C THR A 192 8.52 -1.96 -2.15
N ILE A 193 9.75 -2.43 -2.26
CA ILE A 193 10.32 -2.99 -3.48
C ILE A 193 10.80 -4.41 -3.18
N VAL A 194 10.24 -5.39 -3.89
CA VAL A 194 10.60 -6.79 -3.81
C VAL A 194 11.37 -7.17 -5.08
N THR A 195 12.63 -7.57 -4.92
CA THR A 195 13.51 -7.99 -6.01
C THR A 195 14.09 -9.36 -5.70
N SER A 196 14.74 -10.02 -6.67
CA SER A 196 15.47 -11.27 -6.40
C SER A 196 16.58 -11.16 -5.35
N LYS A 197 17.02 -9.94 -5.00
CA LYS A 197 18.04 -9.70 -3.98
C LYS A 197 17.49 -9.52 -2.56
N GLY A 198 16.16 -9.36 -2.41
CA GLY A 198 15.52 -9.09 -1.12
C GLY A 198 14.44 -8.02 -1.21
N VAL A 199 14.06 -7.50 -0.05
CA VAL A 199 12.97 -6.53 0.11
C VAL A 199 13.53 -5.23 0.70
N THR A 200 13.10 -4.08 0.17
CA THR A 200 13.30 -2.78 0.79
C THR A 200 11.96 -2.12 1.09
N VAL A 201 11.87 -1.44 2.24
CA VAL A 201 10.67 -0.68 2.64
C VAL A 201 11.13 0.73 3.04
N GLU A 202 10.64 1.73 2.34
CA GLU A 202 10.99 3.13 2.58
C GLU A 202 9.74 3.99 2.76
N THR A 203 9.70 4.79 3.82
CA THR A 203 8.69 5.85 3.94
C THR A 203 9.12 7.04 3.09
N ILE A 204 8.51 7.21 1.92
CA ILE A 204 8.85 8.26 0.94
C ILE A 204 8.09 9.57 1.17
N HIS A 205 7.05 9.55 2.00
CA HIS A 205 6.25 10.73 2.32
C HIS A 205 5.56 10.63 3.67
N ARG A 206 5.34 11.76 4.34
CA ARG A 206 4.51 11.87 5.56
C ARG A 206 3.61 13.10 5.47
N TRP A 207 2.32 12.91 5.72
CA TRP A 207 1.37 14.00 5.89
C TRP A 207 1.38 14.49 7.34
N ASP A 208 0.98 15.75 7.58
CA ASP A 208 0.84 16.30 8.94
C ASP A 208 -0.53 15.94 9.57
N ASP A 209 -0.91 14.68 9.45
CA ASP A 209 -2.11 14.13 10.09
C ASP A 209 -1.90 14.07 11.60
N LYS A 210 -2.93 14.42 12.37
CA LYS A 210 -2.88 14.40 13.83
C LYS A 210 -3.58 13.15 14.35
N ILE A 211 -2.94 12.47 15.28
CA ILE A 211 -3.59 11.42 16.07
C ILE A 211 -4.76 12.05 16.84
N ASP A 212 -5.80 11.26 17.03
CA ASP A 212 -7.08 11.63 17.64
C ASP A 212 -7.91 12.64 16.83
N GLN A 213 -7.59 12.83 15.54
CA GLN A 213 -8.37 13.63 14.60
C GLN A 213 -8.76 12.82 13.36
N ARG A 214 -9.81 13.28 12.65
CA ARG A 214 -10.11 12.79 11.30
C ARG A 214 -9.05 13.30 10.32
N ILE A 215 -8.81 12.56 9.24
CA ILE A 215 -7.93 13.01 8.16
C ILE A 215 -8.64 14.13 7.37
N GLU A 216 -7.95 15.27 7.22
CA GLU A 216 -8.46 16.45 6.52
C GLU A 216 -7.58 16.76 5.29
N PRO A 217 -7.88 16.20 4.12
CA PRO A 217 -7.00 16.31 2.95
C PRO A 217 -6.99 17.71 2.31
N PHE A 218 -7.99 18.55 2.59
CA PHE A 218 -8.13 19.90 2.03
C PHE A 218 -7.78 21.03 3.00
N SER A 219 -7.39 20.69 4.23
CA SER A 219 -6.86 21.70 5.14
C SER A 219 -5.57 22.27 4.54
N GLU A 220 -5.36 23.59 4.65
CA GLU A 220 -4.12 24.27 4.20
C GLU A 220 -2.92 23.80 5.05
N ARG A 221 -2.52 22.54 4.92
CA ARG A 221 -1.42 21.95 5.69
C ARG A 221 -0.22 21.78 4.79
N ARG A 222 0.93 22.27 5.28
CA ARG A 222 2.22 22.14 4.62
C ARG A 222 2.61 20.67 4.56
N THR A 223 2.84 20.15 3.36
CA THR A 223 3.56 18.91 3.15
C THR A 223 4.89 18.97 3.89
N ILE A 224 5.06 18.16 4.94
CA ILE A 224 6.35 18.05 5.64
C ILE A 224 7.23 17.16 4.77
N GLN A 225 7.89 17.74 3.76
CA GLN A 225 8.95 17.02 3.05
C GLN A 225 10.03 16.64 4.07
N THR A 226 10.11 15.37 4.42
CA THR A 226 11.25 14.82 5.14
C THR A 226 12.43 14.80 4.19
N PHE A 227 13.48 15.56 4.52
CA PHE A 227 14.78 15.50 3.85
C PHE A 227 15.70 14.58 4.68
N PRO A 228 15.69 13.26 4.45
CA PRO A 228 16.61 12.35 5.14
C PRO A 228 18.06 12.77 4.88
N GLY A 229 18.88 12.84 5.93
CA GLY A 229 20.28 13.25 5.85
C GLY A 229 20.56 14.76 5.84
N MET A 230 19.54 15.63 5.72
CA MET A 230 19.77 17.08 5.80
C MET A 230 19.71 17.61 7.23
N SER A 231 20.75 18.37 7.60
CA SER A 231 20.78 19.14 8.83
C SER A 231 19.67 20.21 8.85
N ARG A 232 19.29 20.67 10.05
CA ARG A 232 18.28 21.73 10.23
C ARG A 232 18.62 23.00 9.44
N GLN A 233 19.91 23.30 9.25
CA GLN A 233 20.36 24.46 8.49
C GLN A 233 20.18 24.27 6.98
N GLN A 234 20.49 23.08 6.45
CA GLN A 234 20.25 22.72 5.04
C GLN A 234 18.76 22.75 4.69
N ARG A 235 17.89 22.28 5.59
CA ARG A 235 16.43 22.36 5.41
C ARG A 235 15.95 23.81 5.27
N ARG A 236 16.40 24.70 6.18
CA ARG A 236 16.06 26.14 6.12
C ARG A 236 16.64 26.84 4.88
N ALA A 237 17.74 26.36 4.32
CA ALA A 237 18.30 26.89 3.09
C ALA A 237 17.47 26.46 1.88
N ALA A 238 17.10 25.17 1.80
CA ALA A 238 16.24 24.64 0.74
C ALA A 238 14.85 25.30 0.73
N GLU A 239 14.23 25.49 1.89
CA GLU A 239 12.95 26.20 2.01
C GLU A 239 13.03 27.67 1.57
N ARG A 240 14.15 28.35 1.85
CA ARG A 240 14.36 29.74 1.40
C ARG A 240 14.55 29.82 -0.11
N ALA A 241 15.34 28.92 -0.69
CA ALA A 241 15.51 28.84 -2.14
C ALA A 241 14.16 28.64 -2.86
N LYS A 242 13.32 27.72 -2.35
CA LYS A 242 11.99 27.43 -2.90
C LYS A 242 11.03 28.62 -2.87
N ARG A 243 11.13 29.47 -1.83
CA ARG A 243 10.34 30.72 -1.70
C ARG A 243 10.84 31.87 -2.59
N MET A 244 12.09 31.83 -3.01
CA MET A 244 12.65 32.83 -3.92
C MET A 244 12.42 32.48 -5.39
N SER A 245 12.15 31.21 -5.68
CA SER A 245 11.87 30.70 -7.03
C SER A 245 10.37 30.63 -7.37
N ALA A 246 9.49 30.96 -6.42
CA ALA A 246 8.04 30.99 -6.58
C ALA A 246 7.58 32.45 -6.49
#